data_AF-H0EYF1-F1
#
_entry.id   AF-H0EYF1-F1
#
_cell.length_a   1.000
_cell.length_b   1.000
_cell.length_c   1.000
_cell.angle_alpha   90.00
_cell.angle_beta   90.00
_cell.angle_gamma   90.00
#
_symmetry.space_group_name_H-M   'P 1'
#
loop_
_entity.id
_entity.type
_entity.pdbx_description
1 polymer ?
#
loop_
_entity_poly.entity_id
_entity_poly.type
_entity_poly.pdbx_seq_one_letter_code
_entity_poly.pdbx_strand_id
1 'polypeptide(L)'
;MKRLIQSSALPSRNFVCHHVPLRTLHTSPPNPATIASITASGPPPKPPAPSADHVDARVARRRKQAELLKRGRDMRAVEGGKGGGTAKTKRFWKDVHVKEVEGGLQIHLDTRPLRRPNKEILTIPKSKPHLATAIALEWDLLVSAQQALRHHLIPMTSLVSRALDIIDDDASPNPSIRDSIITSLLRYLDTDSLLCWAPEPKADPPGYETHKERVRSLRSIQMEAAQPVIQYLTERVWPGVKIVPALGERGGDEGCYCGVDGRAAGVGVGGVGEGGVGG
;
A
#
# COMPACT_ATOMS: atom_id res chain seq x y z
N MET A 1 12.51 88.79 -13.48
CA MET A 1 13.85 88.39 -13.94
C MET A 1 13.94 86.87 -13.91
N LYS A 2 14.31 86.27 -15.04
CA LYS A 2 14.34 84.82 -15.32
C LYS A 2 15.35 84.10 -14.42
N ARG A 3 15.00 82.93 -13.87
CA ARG A 3 15.92 81.77 -13.77
C ARG A 3 15.16 80.45 -13.91
N LEU A 4 15.37 79.87 -15.08
CA LEU A 4 15.18 78.47 -15.44
C LEU A 4 16.34 77.69 -14.81
N ILE A 5 16.07 76.56 -14.15
CA ILE A 5 17.11 75.56 -13.82
C ILE A 5 16.60 74.19 -14.27
N GLN A 6 17.20 73.71 -15.36
CA GLN A 6 17.24 72.30 -15.73
C GLN A 6 18.06 71.52 -14.70
N SER A 7 17.64 70.30 -14.37
CA SER A 7 18.59 69.28 -13.94
C SER A 7 18.12 67.89 -14.36
N SER A 8 19.08 67.18 -14.94
CA SER A 8 19.07 65.88 -15.58
C SER A 8 18.89 64.71 -14.60
N ALA A 9 18.24 63.64 -15.04
CA ALA A 9 18.37 62.32 -14.42
C ALA A 9 18.29 61.17 -15.45
N LEU A 10 19.39 60.40 -15.52
CA LEU A 10 19.50 59.00 -15.94
C LEU A 10 20.50 58.34 -14.95
N PRO A 11 20.55 57.01 -14.75
CA PRO A 11 19.95 55.95 -15.56
C PRO A 11 19.17 54.86 -14.79
N SER A 12 18.49 54.05 -15.60
CA SER A 12 17.69 52.86 -15.31
C SER A 12 18.40 51.76 -14.52
N ARG A 13 17.68 51.14 -13.56
CA ARG A 13 17.96 49.78 -13.07
C ARG A 13 16.88 48.82 -13.57
N ASN A 14 17.30 47.88 -14.41
CA ASN A 14 16.47 46.79 -14.90
C ASN A 14 16.20 45.80 -13.75
N PHE A 15 14.94 45.64 -13.37
CA PHE A 15 14.49 44.49 -12.59
C PHE A 15 13.87 43.47 -13.56
N VAL A 16 14.55 42.35 -13.74
CA VAL A 16 14.02 41.17 -14.43
C VAL A 16 13.05 40.49 -13.46
N CYS A 17 11.75 40.60 -13.72
CA CYS A 17 10.74 39.84 -12.99
C CYS A 17 10.58 38.46 -13.65
N HIS A 18 10.93 37.39 -12.95
CA HIS A 18 10.66 36.03 -13.40
C HIS A 18 9.16 35.75 -13.34
N HIS A 19 8.58 35.48 -14.51
CA HIS A 19 7.17 35.13 -14.67
C HIS A 19 6.92 33.74 -14.06
N VAL A 20 6.27 33.69 -12.90
CA VAL A 20 5.69 32.44 -12.39
C VAL A 20 4.47 32.10 -13.25
N PRO A 21 4.40 30.95 -13.93
CA PRO A 21 3.22 30.58 -14.70
C PRO A 21 2.09 30.18 -13.74
N LEU A 22 1.11 31.07 -13.57
CA LEU A 22 -0.14 30.75 -12.91
C LEU A 22 -0.90 29.72 -13.75
N ARG A 23 -1.11 28.52 -13.20
CA ARG A 23 -2.01 27.52 -13.80
C ARG A 23 -3.45 28.00 -13.66
N THR A 24 -4.09 28.37 -14.76
CA THR A 24 -5.51 28.71 -14.81
C THR A 24 -6.36 27.44 -14.77
N LEU A 25 -7.27 27.34 -13.79
CA LEU A 25 -8.14 26.18 -13.57
C LEU A 25 -9.46 26.22 -14.39
N HIS A 26 -9.56 27.02 -15.45
CA HIS A 26 -10.77 27.08 -16.26
C HIS A 26 -10.47 27.38 -17.73
N THR A 27 -11.04 26.59 -18.64
CA THR A 27 -10.86 26.73 -20.11
C THR A 27 -12.10 27.28 -20.81
N SER A 28 -13.14 27.69 -20.08
CA SER A 28 -14.26 28.40 -20.69
C SER A 28 -14.04 29.91 -20.58
N PRO A 29 -14.41 30.68 -21.62
CA PRO A 29 -14.45 32.14 -21.52
C PRO A 29 -15.44 32.54 -20.42
N PRO A 30 -15.15 33.56 -19.60
CA PRO A 30 -16.11 34.08 -18.64
C PRO A 30 -17.27 34.70 -19.41
N ASN A 31 -18.49 34.22 -19.18
CA ASN A 31 -19.67 34.85 -19.73
C ASN A 31 -20.08 35.99 -18.78
N PRO A 32 -20.01 37.28 -19.20
CA PRO A 32 -20.42 38.38 -18.35
C PRO A 32 -21.91 38.29 -18.05
N ALA A 33 -22.31 38.59 -16.81
CA ALA A 33 -23.71 38.59 -16.42
C ALA A 33 -24.46 39.67 -17.20
N THR A 34 -25.48 39.27 -17.96
CA THR A 34 -26.43 40.20 -18.59
C THR A 34 -27.28 40.83 -17.48
N ILE A 35 -27.08 42.12 -17.24
CA ILE A 35 -27.87 42.88 -16.26
C ILE A 35 -29.26 43.09 -16.84
N ALA A 36 -30.27 42.38 -16.33
CA ALA A 36 -31.66 42.71 -16.61
C ALA A 36 -32.02 44.02 -15.89
N SER A 37 -32.55 45.00 -16.61
CA SER A 37 -33.04 46.26 -16.04
C SER A 37 -34.37 46.02 -15.30
N ILE A 38 -34.29 45.42 -14.12
CA ILE A 38 -35.43 45.29 -13.22
C ILE A 38 -35.00 45.87 -11.87
N THR A 39 -35.18 47.18 -11.73
CA THR A 39 -35.11 47.89 -10.45
C THR A 39 -36.36 47.53 -9.64
N ALA A 40 -36.43 46.29 -9.15
CA ALA A 40 -37.36 45.93 -8.09
C ALA A 40 -36.60 46.05 -6.77
N SER A 41 -36.74 47.19 -6.09
CA SER A 41 -36.30 47.34 -4.70
C SER A 41 -37.22 46.47 -3.83
N GLY A 42 -36.77 45.25 -3.57
CA GLY A 42 -37.40 44.33 -2.65
C GLY A 42 -36.30 43.47 -2.02
N PRO A 43 -36.51 42.97 -0.79
CA PRO A 43 -35.58 42.02 -0.20
C PRO A 43 -35.35 40.87 -1.18
N PRO A 44 -34.09 40.41 -1.34
CA PRO A 44 -33.76 39.38 -2.32
C PRO A 44 -34.71 38.19 -2.14
N PRO A 45 -35.21 37.61 -3.25
CA PRO A 45 -36.07 36.44 -3.15
C PRO A 45 -35.36 35.39 -2.30
N LYS A 46 -36.12 34.74 -1.40
CA LYS A 46 -35.57 33.71 -0.53
C LYS A 46 -34.83 32.68 -1.40
N PRO A 47 -33.62 32.25 -1.02
CA PRO A 47 -32.87 31.24 -1.75
C PRO A 47 -33.78 30.06 -2.06
N PRO A 48 -33.79 29.52 -3.30
CA PRO A 48 -34.62 28.38 -3.62
C PRO A 48 -34.29 27.25 -2.65
N ALA A 49 -35.28 26.84 -1.84
CA ALA A 49 -35.10 25.72 -0.93
C ALA A 49 -34.98 24.45 -1.79
N PRO A 50 -33.92 23.63 -1.62
CA PRO A 50 -33.84 22.36 -2.32
C PRO A 50 -35.04 21.51 -1.92
N SER A 51 -35.91 21.16 -2.87
CA SER A 51 -36.96 20.17 -2.60
C SER A 51 -36.28 18.84 -2.24
N ALA A 52 -36.77 18.16 -1.21
CA ALA A 52 -36.23 16.86 -0.79
C ALA A 52 -36.26 15.83 -1.94
N ASP A 53 -37.27 15.93 -2.81
CA ASP A 53 -37.42 15.15 -4.05
C ASP A 53 -36.24 15.31 -5.04
N HIS A 54 -35.43 16.36 -4.90
CA HIS A 54 -34.35 16.66 -5.83
C HIS A 54 -33.05 15.89 -5.57
N VAL A 55 -32.81 15.43 -4.33
CA VAL A 55 -31.56 14.73 -4.00
C VAL A 55 -31.53 13.37 -4.67
N ASP A 56 -32.60 12.59 -4.53
CA ASP A 56 -32.71 11.27 -5.15
C ASP A 56 -32.79 11.37 -6.67
N ALA A 57 -33.50 12.37 -7.21
CA ALA A 57 -33.55 12.63 -8.65
C ALA A 57 -32.17 13.00 -9.24
N ARG A 58 -31.34 13.77 -8.50
CA ARG A 58 -29.96 14.11 -8.90
C ARG A 58 -29.06 12.88 -8.90
N VAL A 59 -29.15 12.06 -7.85
CA VAL A 59 -28.38 10.82 -7.72
C VAL A 59 -28.78 9.83 -8.82
N ALA A 60 -30.08 9.65 -9.07
CA ALA A 60 -30.60 8.78 -10.13
C ALA A 60 -30.14 9.25 -11.52
N ARG A 61 -30.18 10.56 -11.80
CA ARG A 61 -29.69 11.13 -13.07
C ARG A 61 -28.19 10.90 -13.25
N ARG A 62 -27.38 11.13 -12.21
CA ARG A 62 -25.92 10.85 -12.26
C ARG A 62 -25.62 9.38 -12.50
N ARG A 63 -26.35 8.46 -11.83
CA ARG A 63 -26.22 7.01 -12.06
C ARG A 63 -26.56 6.64 -13.50
N LYS A 64 -27.67 7.13 -14.04
CA LYS A 64 -28.09 6.90 -15.44
C LYS A 64 -27.08 7.44 -16.45
N GLN A 65 -26.51 8.61 -16.19
CA GLN A 65 -25.47 9.21 -17.04
C GLN A 65 -24.16 8.41 -16.98
N ALA A 66 -23.76 7.95 -15.79
CA ALA A 66 -22.59 7.10 -15.63
C ALA A 66 -22.76 5.75 -16.35
N GLU A 67 -23.95 5.16 -16.29
CA GLU A 67 -24.30 3.93 -17.02
C GLU A 67 -24.23 4.12 -18.54
N LEU A 68 -24.80 5.22 -19.07
CA LEU A 68 -24.71 5.57 -20.49
C LEU A 68 -23.27 5.76 -20.95
N LEU A 69 -22.43 6.44 -20.15
CA LEU A 69 -21.00 6.62 -20.47
C LEU A 69 -20.24 5.29 -20.45
N LYS A 70 -20.56 4.39 -19.52
CA LYS A 70 -19.99 3.04 -19.48
C LYS A 70 -20.38 2.25 -20.73
N ARG A 71 -21.65 2.30 -21.13
CA ARG A 71 -22.17 1.65 -22.35
C ARG A 71 -21.54 2.23 -23.62
N GLY A 72 -21.33 3.55 -23.69
CA GLY A 72 -20.66 4.20 -24.81
C GLY A 72 -19.19 3.81 -24.94
N ARG A 73 -18.46 3.69 -23.81
CA ARG A 73 -17.08 3.17 -23.80
C ARG A 73 -17.02 1.71 -24.26
N ASP A 74 -17.99 0.90 -23.83
CA ASP A 74 -18.10 -0.50 -24.23
C ASP A 74 -18.38 -0.65 -25.74
N MET A 75 -19.30 0.13 -26.31
CA MET A 75 -19.60 0.10 -27.76
C MET A 75 -18.39 0.54 -28.60
N ARG A 76 -17.69 1.62 -28.20
CA ARG A 76 -16.49 2.09 -28.92
C ARG A 76 -15.35 1.06 -28.89
N ALA A 77 -15.23 0.29 -27.80
CA ALA A 77 -14.25 -0.80 -27.70
C ALA A 77 -14.57 -1.98 -28.64
N VAL A 78 -15.85 -2.18 -28.96
CA VAL A 78 -16.32 -3.21 -29.91
C VAL A 78 -16.12 -2.77 -31.36
N GLU A 79 -16.48 -1.52 -31.70
CA GLU A 79 -16.35 -0.97 -33.06
C GLU A 79 -14.89 -0.85 -33.53
N GLY A 80 -13.94 -0.61 -32.63
CA GLY A 80 -12.51 -0.46 -32.95
C GLY A 80 -11.77 -1.74 -33.34
N GLY A 81 -12.44 -2.80 -33.80
CA GLY A 81 -11.80 -4.01 -34.34
C GLY A 81 -10.98 -4.84 -33.34
N LYS A 82 -11.04 -4.53 -32.04
CA LYS A 82 -10.38 -5.27 -30.96
C LYS A 82 -11.24 -6.42 -30.38
N GLY A 83 -12.36 -6.74 -31.02
CA GLY A 83 -13.40 -7.67 -30.53
C GLY A 83 -12.96 -9.12 -30.30
N GLY A 84 -11.79 -9.55 -30.78
CA GLY A 84 -11.25 -10.90 -30.50
C GLY A 84 -10.25 -10.96 -29.33
N GLY A 85 -9.63 -9.83 -28.96
CA GLY A 85 -8.56 -9.76 -27.95
C GLY A 85 -8.96 -9.11 -26.63
N THR A 86 -9.91 -8.17 -26.65
CA THR A 86 -10.34 -7.41 -25.45
C THR A 86 -11.48 -8.06 -24.66
N ALA A 87 -12.17 -9.05 -25.23
CA ALA A 87 -13.15 -9.85 -24.48
C ALA A 87 -12.47 -10.63 -23.33
N LYS A 88 -11.22 -11.06 -23.52
CA LYS A 88 -10.40 -11.69 -22.48
C LYS A 88 -9.86 -10.70 -21.44
N THR A 89 -9.86 -9.41 -21.74
CA THR A 89 -9.35 -8.39 -20.81
C THR A 89 -10.46 -7.78 -19.97
N LYS A 90 -11.69 -7.72 -20.48
CA LYS A 90 -12.87 -7.25 -19.74
C LYS A 90 -13.22 -8.21 -18.59
N ARG A 91 -13.74 -7.67 -17.50
CA ARG A 91 -14.33 -8.45 -16.40
C ARG A 91 -15.44 -9.33 -16.98
N PHE A 92 -15.34 -10.64 -16.79
CA PHE A 92 -16.29 -11.62 -17.32
C PHE A 92 -17.28 -12.13 -16.28
N TRP A 93 -17.17 -11.70 -15.02
CA TRP A 93 -18.09 -12.02 -13.94
C TRP A 93 -18.92 -10.80 -13.54
N LYS A 94 -20.16 -11.02 -13.10
CA LYS A 94 -21.01 -9.95 -12.59
C LYS A 94 -20.98 -9.91 -11.08
N ASP A 95 -21.32 -11.03 -10.45
CA ASP A 95 -21.56 -11.14 -9.02
C ASP A 95 -20.42 -11.93 -8.37
N VAL A 96 -19.99 -11.49 -7.18
CA VAL A 96 -18.99 -12.20 -6.36
C VAL A 96 -19.61 -12.48 -5.01
N HIS A 97 -19.55 -13.74 -4.56
CA HIS A 97 -20.12 -14.12 -3.27
C HIS A 97 -19.33 -15.25 -2.61
N VAL A 98 -19.49 -15.34 -1.30
CA VAL A 98 -18.93 -16.43 -0.50
C VAL A 98 -19.97 -17.55 -0.41
N LYS A 99 -19.54 -18.77 -0.68
CA LYS A 99 -20.35 -19.98 -0.56
C LYS A 99 -19.72 -20.91 0.47
N GLU A 100 -20.51 -21.34 1.44
CA GLU A 100 -20.10 -22.38 2.37
C GLU A 100 -20.25 -23.77 1.72
N VAL A 101 -19.22 -24.58 1.88
CA VAL A 101 -19.13 -25.97 1.40
C VAL A 101 -18.63 -26.82 2.57
N GLU A 102 -18.80 -28.15 2.50
CA GLU A 102 -18.36 -29.09 3.54
C GLU A 102 -16.89 -28.85 3.97
N GLY A 103 -16.00 -28.62 2.99
CA GLY A 103 -14.57 -28.38 3.23
C GLY A 103 -14.16 -26.95 3.61
N GLY A 104 -15.08 -25.98 3.68
CA GLY A 104 -14.74 -24.60 4.02
C GLY A 104 -15.57 -23.54 3.28
N LEU A 105 -15.02 -22.33 3.22
CA LEU A 105 -15.60 -21.19 2.52
C LEU A 105 -14.90 -21.03 1.16
N GLN A 106 -15.68 -20.91 0.09
CA GLN A 106 -15.19 -20.70 -1.26
C GLN A 106 -15.73 -19.38 -1.80
N ILE A 107 -14.91 -18.69 -2.61
CA ILE A 107 -15.36 -17.49 -3.33
C ILE A 107 -15.83 -17.92 -4.70
N HIS A 108 -17.03 -17.52 -5.08
CA HIS A 108 -17.64 -17.80 -6.37
C HIS A 108 -17.74 -16.51 -7.19
N LEU A 109 -17.27 -16.58 -8.42
CA LEU A 109 -17.47 -15.58 -9.47
C LEU A 109 -18.63 -16.07 -10.33
N ASP A 110 -19.79 -15.42 -10.22
CA ASP A 110 -21.07 -15.93 -10.69
C ASP A 110 -21.30 -17.38 -10.21
N THR A 111 -21.20 -18.37 -11.10
CA THR A 111 -21.40 -19.78 -10.77
C THR A 111 -20.10 -20.57 -10.56
N ARG A 112 -18.95 -19.94 -10.78
CA ARG A 112 -17.66 -20.62 -10.84
C ARG A 112 -16.82 -20.34 -9.59
N PRO A 113 -16.25 -21.38 -8.95
CA PRO A 113 -15.36 -21.17 -7.82
C PRO A 113 -14.04 -20.53 -8.29
N LEU A 114 -13.51 -19.63 -7.46
CA LEU A 114 -12.20 -19.04 -7.63
C LEU A 114 -11.11 -20.11 -7.49
N ARG A 115 -10.14 -20.10 -8.39
CA ARG A 115 -9.06 -21.08 -8.45
C ARG A 115 -7.70 -20.43 -8.30
N ARG A 116 -6.80 -21.17 -7.66
CA ARG A 116 -5.37 -20.87 -7.58
C ARG A 116 -4.69 -21.08 -8.95
N PRO A 117 -3.47 -20.55 -9.16
CA PRO A 117 -2.71 -20.78 -10.38
C PRO A 117 -2.48 -22.27 -10.72
N ASN A 118 -2.40 -23.14 -9.69
CA ASN A 118 -2.31 -24.59 -9.84
C ASN A 118 -3.65 -25.28 -10.26
N LYS A 119 -4.69 -24.48 -10.54
CA LYS A 119 -6.06 -24.88 -10.93
C LYS A 119 -6.91 -25.47 -9.79
N GLU A 120 -6.39 -25.58 -8.58
CA GLU A 120 -7.16 -26.03 -7.44
C GLU A 120 -8.09 -24.93 -6.93
N ILE A 121 -9.17 -25.33 -6.25
CA ILE A 121 -10.16 -24.38 -5.74
C ILE A 121 -9.59 -23.70 -4.49
N LEU A 122 -9.62 -22.38 -4.45
CA LEU A 122 -9.21 -21.60 -3.29
C LEU A 122 -10.27 -21.77 -2.20
N THR A 123 -9.95 -22.59 -1.19
CA THR A 123 -10.84 -22.89 -0.06
C THR A 123 -10.24 -22.33 1.22
N ILE A 124 -11.07 -21.60 1.97
CA ILE A 124 -10.68 -20.91 3.20
C ILE A 124 -11.32 -21.65 4.39
N PRO A 125 -10.61 -21.82 5.52
CA PRO A 125 -11.21 -22.43 6.71
C PRO A 125 -12.47 -21.69 7.19
N LYS A 126 -13.48 -22.43 7.65
CA LYS A 126 -14.73 -21.86 8.18
C LYS A 126 -14.51 -20.87 9.34
N SER A 127 -13.40 -21.03 10.08
CA SER A 127 -13.00 -20.14 11.16
C SER A 127 -12.61 -18.73 10.69
N LYS A 128 -12.43 -18.49 9.38
CA LYS A 128 -11.93 -17.22 8.82
C LYS A 128 -12.93 -16.58 7.83
N PRO A 129 -14.18 -16.27 8.23
CA PRO A 129 -15.18 -15.69 7.33
C PRO A 129 -14.78 -14.29 6.83
N HIS A 130 -14.16 -13.47 7.69
CA HIS A 130 -13.68 -12.14 7.32
C HIS A 130 -12.66 -12.17 6.18
N LEU A 131 -11.80 -13.19 6.13
CA LEU A 131 -10.82 -13.38 5.05
C LEU A 131 -11.51 -13.75 3.73
N ALA A 132 -12.52 -14.61 3.78
CA ALA A 132 -13.32 -14.96 2.61
C ALA A 132 -14.08 -13.75 2.05
N THR A 133 -14.67 -12.94 2.94
CA THR A 133 -15.34 -11.68 2.56
C THR A 133 -14.35 -10.67 1.99
N ALA A 134 -13.15 -10.54 2.57
CA ALA A 134 -12.13 -9.64 2.04
C ALA A 134 -11.72 -10.03 0.62
N ILE A 135 -11.52 -11.33 0.36
CA ILE A 135 -11.24 -11.82 -1.00
C ILE A 135 -12.43 -11.57 -1.94
N ALA A 136 -13.66 -11.82 -1.49
CA ALA A 136 -14.84 -11.51 -2.31
C ALA A 136 -14.89 -10.01 -2.71
N LEU A 137 -14.56 -9.10 -1.78
CA LEU A 137 -14.47 -7.67 -2.05
C LEU A 137 -13.33 -7.33 -3.01
N GLU A 138 -12.14 -7.94 -2.87
CA GLU A 138 -11.04 -7.75 -3.83
C GLU A 138 -11.50 -8.01 -5.26
N TRP A 139 -12.19 -9.14 -5.48
CA TRP A 139 -12.65 -9.58 -6.78
C TRP A 139 -13.86 -8.77 -7.30
N ASP A 140 -14.69 -8.25 -6.41
CA ASP A 140 -15.80 -7.36 -6.79
C ASP A 140 -15.31 -5.97 -7.21
N LEU A 141 -14.19 -5.49 -6.66
CA LEU A 141 -13.60 -4.20 -7.03
C LEU A 141 -12.84 -4.24 -8.37
N LEU A 142 -12.54 -5.41 -8.91
CA LEU A 142 -11.86 -5.52 -10.20
C LEU A 142 -12.76 -5.03 -11.34
N VAL A 143 -12.19 -4.22 -12.21
CA VAL A 143 -12.83 -3.65 -13.40
C VAL A 143 -12.53 -4.50 -14.64
N SER A 144 -11.47 -5.31 -14.60
CA SER A 144 -11.00 -6.12 -15.73
C SER A 144 -10.41 -7.45 -15.26
N ALA A 145 -10.51 -8.49 -16.10
CA ALA A 145 -9.93 -9.79 -15.79
C ALA A 145 -8.39 -9.74 -15.73
N GLN A 146 -7.75 -8.82 -16.45
CA GLN A 146 -6.30 -8.61 -16.38
C GLN A 146 -5.84 -8.08 -15.02
N GLN A 147 -6.69 -7.35 -14.30
CA GLN A 147 -6.34 -6.87 -12.97
C GLN A 147 -6.19 -8.02 -11.98
N ALA A 148 -6.87 -9.15 -12.19
CA ALA A 148 -6.70 -10.35 -11.39
C ALA A 148 -5.30 -11.00 -11.53
N LEU A 149 -4.51 -10.60 -12.54
CA LEU A 149 -3.11 -11.05 -12.69
C LEU A 149 -2.12 -10.16 -11.93
N ARG A 150 -2.58 -9.05 -11.36
CA ARG A 150 -1.73 -8.08 -10.66
C ARG A 150 -1.85 -8.29 -9.16
N HIS A 151 -0.83 -8.89 -8.55
CA HIS A 151 -0.80 -9.20 -7.12
C HIS A 151 -1.11 -8.01 -6.20
N HIS A 152 -0.74 -6.78 -6.58
CA HIS A 152 -1.04 -5.57 -5.81
C HIS A 152 -2.53 -5.16 -5.82
N LEU A 153 -3.36 -5.75 -6.71
CA LEU A 153 -4.81 -5.53 -6.75
C LEU A 153 -5.60 -6.65 -6.07
N ILE A 154 -4.95 -7.77 -5.76
CA ILE A 154 -5.55 -8.94 -5.10
C ILE A 154 -4.63 -9.49 -3.98
N PRO A 155 -4.18 -8.64 -3.03
CA PRO A 155 -3.18 -9.03 -2.05
C PRO A 155 -3.62 -10.19 -1.15
N MET A 156 -4.86 -10.23 -0.67
CA MET A 156 -5.39 -11.31 0.17
C MET A 156 -5.49 -12.61 -0.62
N THR A 157 -5.99 -12.55 -1.86
CA THR A 157 -6.02 -13.72 -2.75
C THR A 157 -4.61 -14.29 -2.97
N SER A 158 -3.63 -13.42 -3.20
CA SER A 158 -2.23 -13.81 -3.40
C SER A 158 -1.61 -14.43 -2.15
N LEU A 159 -1.85 -13.85 -0.97
CA LEU A 159 -1.35 -14.37 0.30
C LEU A 159 -1.96 -15.72 0.64
N VAL A 160 -3.28 -15.88 0.46
CA VAL A 160 -3.95 -17.15 0.71
C VAL A 160 -3.51 -18.22 -0.26
N SER A 161 -3.36 -17.89 -1.55
CA SER A 161 -2.82 -18.84 -2.53
C SER A 161 -1.44 -19.33 -2.10
N ARG A 162 -0.55 -18.41 -1.71
CA ARG A 162 0.80 -18.77 -1.24
C ARG A 162 0.79 -19.60 0.05
N ALA A 163 -0.09 -19.28 0.99
CA ALA A 163 -0.23 -20.05 2.23
C ALA A 163 -0.70 -21.49 1.96
N LEU A 164 -1.64 -21.67 1.03
CA LEU A 164 -2.08 -22.99 0.61
C LEU A 164 -0.96 -23.73 -0.13
N ASP A 165 -0.18 -23.06 -0.99
CA ASP A 165 0.96 -23.70 -1.67
C ASP A 165 2.02 -24.21 -0.68
N ILE A 166 2.22 -23.51 0.44
CA ILE A 166 3.11 -23.97 1.53
C ILE A 166 2.52 -25.20 2.22
N ILE A 167 1.22 -25.22 2.48
CA ILE A 167 0.53 -26.37 3.09
C ILE A 167 0.61 -27.60 2.19
N ASP A 168 0.45 -27.42 0.87
CA ASP A 168 0.54 -28.51 -0.09
C ASP A 168 1.98 -29.07 -0.16
N ASP A 169 2.99 -28.19 -0.15
CA ASP A 169 4.40 -28.57 -0.14
C ASP A 169 4.79 -29.29 1.16
N ASP A 170 4.28 -28.84 2.31
CA ASP A 170 4.49 -29.50 3.61
C ASP A 170 3.97 -30.94 3.63
N ALA A 171 2.89 -31.22 2.89
CA ALA A 171 2.33 -32.56 2.78
C ALA A 171 3.08 -33.43 1.76
N SER A 172 4.00 -32.86 0.97
CA SER A 172 4.81 -33.60 0.01
C SER A 172 5.92 -34.40 0.70
N PRO A 173 6.47 -35.46 0.06
CA PRO A 173 7.53 -36.26 0.66
C PRO A 173 8.83 -35.50 0.98
N ASN A 174 9.08 -34.38 0.29
CA ASN A 174 10.30 -33.59 0.42
C ASN A 174 9.94 -32.09 0.44
N PRO A 175 9.38 -31.58 1.56
CA PRO A 175 9.03 -30.17 1.68
C PRO A 175 10.29 -29.30 1.64
N SER A 176 10.23 -28.16 0.96
CA SER A 176 11.38 -27.25 0.83
C SER A 176 10.99 -25.77 0.77
N ILE A 177 9.73 -25.47 0.47
CA ILE A 177 9.26 -24.09 0.34
C ILE A 177 9.34 -23.38 1.68
N ARG A 178 8.89 -24.00 2.78
CA ARG A 178 8.94 -23.37 4.10
C ARG A 178 10.38 -23.07 4.52
N ASP A 179 11.27 -24.05 4.42
CA ASP A 179 12.67 -23.90 4.86
C ASP A 179 13.40 -22.84 4.04
N SER A 180 13.23 -22.84 2.71
CA SER A 180 13.82 -21.80 1.85
C SER A 180 13.31 -20.38 2.17
N ILE A 181 12.03 -20.24 2.54
CA ILE A 181 11.46 -18.98 3.02
C ILE A 181 12.09 -18.60 4.35
N ILE A 182 12.16 -19.51 5.33
CA ILE A 182 12.75 -19.25 6.64
C ILE A 182 14.21 -18.81 6.49
N THR A 183 15.03 -19.55 5.75
CA THR A 183 16.43 -19.20 5.49
C THR A 183 16.55 -17.82 4.82
N SER A 184 15.66 -17.51 3.87
CA SER A 184 15.67 -16.20 3.20
C SER A 184 15.25 -15.06 4.12
N LEU A 185 14.27 -15.28 5.00
CA LEU A 185 13.82 -14.27 5.96
C LEU A 185 14.83 -14.04 7.08
N LEU A 186 15.51 -15.08 7.55
CA LEU A 186 16.50 -14.94 8.62
C LEU A 186 17.67 -14.03 8.20
N ARG A 187 18.03 -14.00 6.92
CA ARG A 187 19.04 -13.05 6.39
C ARG A 187 18.65 -11.57 6.53
N TYR A 188 17.38 -11.24 6.73
CA TYR A 188 17.00 -9.84 6.99
C TYR A 188 17.44 -9.39 8.39
N LEU A 189 17.58 -10.31 9.35
CA LEU A 189 18.06 -9.98 10.70
C LEU A 189 19.51 -9.47 10.67
N ASP A 190 20.32 -9.96 9.73
CA ASP A 190 21.71 -9.54 9.52
C ASP A 190 21.82 -8.04 9.17
N THR A 191 20.80 -7.49 8.54
CA THR A 191 20.75 -6.08 8.08
C THR A 191 19.54 -5.32 8.63
N ASP A 192 18.99 -5.77 9.77
CA ASP A 192 17.80 -5.15 10.34
C ASP A 192 18.10 -3.72 10.83
N SER A 193 17.19 -2.79 10.59
CA SER A 193 17.35 -1.38 10.99
C SER A 193 17.35 -1.20 12.50
N LEU A 194 16.78 -2.13 13.27
CA LEU A 194 16.86 -2.17 14.72
C LEU A 194 18.29 -2.46 15.21
N LEU A 195 19.12 -3.10 14.38
CA LEU A 195 20.48 -3.55 14.72
C LEU A 195 21.57 -2.76 14.00
N CYS A 196 21.21 -1.94 13.01
CA CYS A 196 22.12 -1.08 12.27
C CYS A 196 22.07 0.37 12.80
N TRP A 197 22.93 0.70 13.76
CA TRP A 197 22.98 2.05 14.34
C TRP A 197 24.03 2.93 13.68
N ALA A 198 23.83 4.25 13.75
CA ALA A 198 24.82 5.23 13.38
C ALA A 198 26.10 5.06 14.22
N PRO A 199 27.29 5.35 13.68
CA PRO A 199 28.53 5.30 14.45
C PRO A 199 28.51 6.32 15.59
N GLU A 200 29.36 6.11 16.60
CA GLU A 200 29.51 7.08 17.67
C GLU A 200 29.94 8.45 17.10
N PRO A 201 29.28 9.56 17.49
CA PRO A 201 29.68 10.88 17.03
C PRO A 201 31.11 11.18 17.48
N LYS A 202 31.95 11.62 16.55
CA LYS A 202 33.27 12.17 16.88
C LYS A 202 33.08 13.50 17.60
N ALA A 203 34.00 13.83 18.52
CA ALA A 203 34.03 15.15 19.12
C ALA A 203 34.17 16.22 18.03
N ASP A 204 33.40 17.30 18.16
CA ASP A 204 33.51 18.43 17.24
C ASP A 204 34.94 19.00 17.28
N PRO A 205 35.53 19.36 16.13
CA PRO A 205 36.82 20.04 16.11
C PRO A 205 36.78 21.34 16.93
N PRO A 206 37.90 21.73 17.59
CA PRO A 206 37.94 22.97 18.36
C PRO A 206 37.54 24.17 17.48
N GLY A 207 36.55 24.94 17.93
CA GLY A 207 36.11 26.18 17.25
C GLY A 207 34.88 26.06 16.33
N TYR A 208 34.27 24.88 16.21
CA TYR A 208 32.96 24.75 15.55
C TYR A 208 31.83 25.18 16.49
N GLU A 209 30.80 25.84 15.97
CA GLU A 209 29.61 26.20 16.75
C GLU A 209 28.88 24.92 17.18
N THR A 210 29.02 24.54 18.45
CA THR A 210 28.21 23.46 19.03
C THR A 210 26.74 23.88 18.94
N HIS A 211 25.95 23.18 18.14
CA HIS A 211 24.51 23.43 18.05
C HIS A 211 23.90 23.25 19.44
N LYS A 212 23.54 24.35 20.11
CA LYS A 212 23.02 24.36 21.50
C LYS A 212 21.79 23.47 21.71
N GLU A 213 21.08 23.14 20.63
CA GLU A 213 19.86 22.34 20.64
C GLU A 213 20.10 20.84 20.41
N ARG A 214 21.28 20.43 19.91
CA ARG A 214 21.58 19.00 19.67
C ARG A 214 22.13 18.35 20.94
N VAL A 215 21.22 17.98 21.84
CA VAL A 215 21.54 17.36 23.15
C VAL A 215 21.86 15.86 23.05
N ARG A 216 21.31 15.17 22.04
CA ARG A 216 21.43 13.71 21.86
C ARG A 216 21.98 13.37 20.48
N SER A 217 22.78 12.31 20.39
CA SER A 217 23.28 11.78 19.12
C SER A 217 22.21 10.96 18.41
N LEU A 218 22.26 10.89 17.07
CA LEU A 218 21.36 10.02 16.31
C LEU A 218 21.44 8.57 16.81
N ARG A 219 22.65 8.09 17.10
CA ARG A 219 22.90 6.76 17.66
C ARG A 219 22.14 6.55 18.96
N SER A 220 22.20 7.50 19.90
CA SER A 220 21.48 7.38 21.18
C SER A 220 19.95 7.30 20.98
N ILE A 221 19.40 8.05 20.03
CA ILE A 221 17.97 8.03 19.70
C ILE A 221 17.59 6.68 19.07
N GLN A 222 18.41 6.15 18.17
CA GLN A 222 18.18 4.84 17.55
C GLN A 222 18.21 3.72 18.58
N MET A 223 19.18 3.73 19.51
CA MET A 223 19.28 2.75 20.59
C MET A 223 18.05 2.80 21.51
N GLU A 224 17.67 4.00 21.96
CA GLU A 224 16.50 4.22 22.81
C GLU A 224 15.21 3.74 22.14
N ALA A 225 15.03 4.01 20.85
CA ALA A 225 13.86 3.58 20.08
C ALA A 225 13.83 2.06 19.83
N ALA A 226 14.99 1.43 19.60
CA ALA A 226 15.07 -0.01 19.33
C ALA A 226 14.94 -0.87 20.60
N GLN A 227 15.34 -0.34 21.76
CA GLN A 227 15.45 -1.10 23.00
C GLN A 227 14.14 -1.80 23.45
N PRO A 228 12.95 -1.17 23.41
CA PRO A 228 11.71 -1.84 23.77
C PRO A 228 11.38 -3.03 22.86
N VAL A 229 11.73 -2.92 21.57
CA VAL A 229 11.50 -3.99 20.60
C VAL A 229 12.48 -5.13 20.85
N ILE A 230 13.77 -4.83 21.00
CA ILE A 230 14.80 -5.83 21.29
C ILE A 230 14.49 -6.57 22.60
N GLN A 231 14.08 -5.84 23.65
CA GLN A 231 13.69 -6.44 24.92
C GLN A 231 12.50 -7.38 24.78
N TYR A 232 11.45 -6.97 24.05
CA TYR A 232 10.31 -7.84 23.78
C TYR A 232 10.72 -9.10 23.02
N LEU A 233 11.60 -8.95 22.02
CA LEU A 233 12.11 -10.09 21.25
C LEU A 233 12.89 -11.07 22.14
N THR A 234 13.80 -10.60 22.99
CA THR A 234 14.63 -11.48 23.84
C THR A 234 13.89 -12.08 25.02
N GLU A 235 12.81 -11.45 25.50
CA GLU A 235 12.02 -11.97 26.64
C GLU A 235 10.86 -12.87 26.22
N ARG A 236 10.19 -12.54 25.11
CA ARG A 236 8.90 -13.17 24.74
C ARG A 236 8.96 -14.02 23.48
N VAL A 237 9.75 -13.61 22.49
CA VAL A 237 9.77 -14.27 21.19
C VAL A 237 10.89 -15.30 21.12
N TRP A 238 12.09 -14.93 21.57
CA TRP A 238 13.31 -15.73 21.52
C TRP A 238 14.05 -15.71 22.87
N PRO A 239 13.48 -16.34 23.92
CA PRO A 239 14.11 -16.43 25.22
C PRO A 239 15.47 -17.13 25.14
N GLY A 240 16.50 -16.50 25.72
CA GLY A 240 17.87 -17.01 25.71
C GLY A 240 18.69 -16.66 24.46
N VAL A 241 18.11 -15.96 23.47
CA VAL A 241 18.85 -15.46 22.31
C VAL A 241 19.46 -14.09 22.63
N LYS A 242 20.75 -13.93 22.36
CA LYS A 242 21.46 -12.65 22.48
C LYS A 242 21.43 -11.92 21.14
N ILE A 243 20.69 -10.82 21.07
CA ILE A 243 20.65 -9.95 19.89
C ILE A 243 21.76 -8.88 20.03
N VAL A 244 22.62 -8.77 19.02
CA VAL A 244 23.73 -7.81 18.99
C VAL A 244 23.60 -6.87 17.79
N PRO A 245 24.12 -5.63 17.86
CA PRO A 245 24.14 -4.72 16.71
C PRO A 245 24.93 -5.33 15.55
N ALA A 246 24.43 -5.17 14.33
CA ALA A 246 25.00 -5.74 13.11
C ALA A 246 26.34 -5.10 12.74
N LEU A 247 26.45 -3.78 12.95
CA LEU A 247 27.67 -3.02 12.72
C LEU A 247 28.34 -2.79 14.08
N GLY A 248 29.19 -3.73 14.49
CA GLY A 248 30.05 -3.55 15.64
C GLY A 248 31.12 -2.50 15.36
N GLU A 249 31.43 -1.66 16.36
CA GLU A 249 32.73 -0.99 16.40
C GLU A 249 33.79 -2.05 16.72
N ARG A 250 34.38 -2.69 15.71
CA ARG A 250 35.62 -3.44 15.89
C ARG A 250 36.62 -3.00 14.84
N GLY A 251 37.68 -2.35 15.32
CA GLY A 251 38.89 -2.16 14.54
C GLY A 251 39.54 -3.52 14.27
N GLY A 252 40.11 -3.66 13.08
CA GLY A 252 41.11 -4.67 12.74
C GLY A 252 40.60 -6.11 12.69
N ASP A 253 40.48 -6.60 11.46
CA ASP A 253 40.55 -8.00 11.04
C ASP A 253 39.36 -8.96 11.27
N GLU A 254 39.08 -9.64 10.15
CA GLU A 254 38.27 -10.83 9.91
C GLU A 254 36.74 -10.66 9.80
N GLY A 255 36.20 -11.11 8.65
CA GLY A 255 34.87 -10.82 8.14
C GLY A 255 33.73 -11.22 9.06
N CYS A 256 32.84 -10.27 9.34
CA CYS A 256 31.62 -10.49 10.10
C CYS A 256 30.55 -11.17 9.24
N TYR A 257 30.35 -12.46 9.49
CA TYR A 257 29.02 -13.08 9.41
C TYR A 257 28.24 -12.69 10.66
N CYS A 258 27.07 -12.09 10.50
CA CYS A 258 26.02 -12.15 11.51
C CYS A 258 25.30 -13.50 11.31
N GLY A 259 25.05 -14.19 12.42
CA GLY A 259 24.25 -15.40 12.44
C GLY A 259 23.48 -15.40 13.74
N VAL A 260 22.17 -15.60 13.66
CA VAL A 260 21.42 -16.09 14.82
C VAL A 260 22.00 -17.47 15.11
N ASP A 261 22.88 -17.58 16.11
CA ASP A 261 23.47 -18.87 16.48
C ASP A 261 22.34 -19.87 16.72
N GLY A 262 22.29 -20.88 15.84
CA GLY A 262 21.16 -21.77 15.67
C GLY A 262 20.91 -22.59 16.94
N ARG A 263 19.85 -22.23 17.67
CA ARG A 263 19.19 -23.12 18.63
C ARG A 263 17.70 -22.83 18.82
N ALA A 264 17.03 -22.36 17.77
CA ALA A 264 15.56 -22.22 17.73
C ALA A 264 14.88 -23.17 16.74
N ALA A 265 15.57 -24.21 16.27
CA ALA A 265 14.94 -25.34 15.58
C ALA A 265 14.52 -26.38 16.64
N GLY A 266 13.33 -26.20 17.21
CA GLY A 266 12.87 -27.06 18.30
C GLY A 266 11.41 -26.84 18.69
N VAL A 267 10.51 -26.71 17.72
CA VAL A 267 9.08 -26.98 17.95
C VAL A 267 8.74 -28.24 17.16
N GLY A 268 9.23 -29.36 17.68
CA GLY A 268 8.85 -30.71 17.24
C GLY A 268 7.61 -31.14 18.00
N VAL A 269 6.52 -31.35 17.25
CA VAL A 269 5.27 -31.95 17.71
C VAL A 269 5.56 -33.38 18.18
N GLY A 270 5.08 -33.72 19.38
CA GLY A 270 5.32 -35.01 20.02
C GLY A 270 4.83 -36.20 19.18
N GLY A 271 5.75 -37.13 18.93
CA GLY A 271 5.49 -38.46 18.39
C GLY A 271 5.25 -39.46 19.51
N VAL A 272 4.11 -40.13 19.42
CA VAL A 272 3.59 -41.18 20.29
C VAL A 272 4.60 -42.33 20.44
N GLY A 273 4.82 -42.78 21.67
CA GLY A 273 5.65 -43.94 21.96
C GLY A 273 4.91 -45.24 21.61
N GLU A 274 5.49 -46.02 20.70
CA GLU A 274 5.17 -47.43 20.53
C GLU A 274 6.24 -48.27 21.24
N GLY A 275 5.76 -49.20 22.07
CA GLY A 275 6.57 -50.10 22.88
C GLY A 275 7.29 -51.15 22.06
N GLY A 276 8.53 -51.45 22.47
CA GLY A 276 9.29 -52.61 22.02
C GLY A 276 9.54 -53.55 23.20
N VAL A 277 8.84 -54.68 23.19
CA VAL A 277 9.10 -55.86 24.02
C VAL A 277 10.23 -56.67 23.40
N GLY A 278 11.12 -57.19 24.24
CA GLY A 278 12.08 -58.26 23.92
C GLY A 278 13.37 -58.08 24.73
N GLY A 279 13.90 -59.07 25.45
CA GLY A 279 13.54 -60.46 25.70
C GLY A 279 14.45 -60.98 26.80
#